data_AF-A0A7M2STE8-F1
#
_entry.id   AF-A0A7M2STE8-F1
#
_cell.length_a   1.000
_cell.length_b   1.000
_cell.length_c   1.000
_cell.angle_alpha   90.00
_cell.angle_beta   90.00
_cell.angle_gamma   90.00
#
_symmetry.space_group_name_H-M   'P 1'
#
loop_
_entity.id
_entity.type
_entity.pdbx_description
1 polymer ?
#
loop_
_entity_poly.entity_id
_entity_poly.type
_entity_poly.pdbx_seq_one_letter_code
_entity_poly.pdbx_strand_id
1 'polypeptide(L)'
;MPPVLVIAARDDWSTDRVVKALTDGGAEVFRMDTAEFPQELTLAGRVDARRGWSGGLATPLRTVDLADVSAVYYRTPTPFDLPATMSGPERRFAAAQARAGLGGIISALDCRWVNHPAAMSRAEYKPSGISPTRPGGT
;
A
#
# COMPACT_ATOMS: atom_id res chain seq x y z
N MET A 1 -9.85 17.06 7.40
CA MET A 1 -9.52 16.62 6.02
C MET A 1 -9.70 15.13 5.95
N PRO A 2 -10.15 14.56 4.83
CA PRO A 2 -10.33 13.12 4.71
C PRO A 2 -8.97 12.40 4.83
N PRO A 3 -8.93 11.19 5.44
CA PRO A 3 -7.70 10.48 5.71
C PRO A 3 -6.92 10.10 4.45
N VAL A 4 -5.60 10.03 4.58
CA VAL A 4 -4.66 9.55 3.57
C VAL A 4 -4.05 8.24 4.05
N LEU A 5 -4.19 7.20 3.23
CA LEU A 5 -3.60 5.89 3.46
C LEU A 5 -2.17 5.86 2.90
N VAL A 6 -1.20 5.51 3.74
CA VAL A 6 0.22 5.40 3.38
C VAL A 6 0.64 3.95 3.52
N ILE A 7 1.03 3.33 2.40
CA ILE A 7 1.43 1.92 2.32
C ILE A 7 2.91 1.89 1.96
N ALA A 8 3.76 1.66 2.96
CA ALA A 8 5.21 1.64 2.79
C ALA A 8 5.88 0.81 3.89
N ALA A 9 7.14 0.43 3.66
CA ALA A 9 7.93 -0.28 4.65
C ALA A 9 8.06 0.54 5.96
N ARG A 10 8.06 -0.14 7.11
CA ARG A 10 8.13 0.54 8.43
C ARG A 10 9.39 1.39 8.60
N ASP A 11 10.51 0.96 8.06
CA ASP A 11 11.84 1.56 8.14
C ASP A 11 12.13 2.59 7.02
N ASP A 12 11.13 2.89 6.18
CA ASP A 12 11.29 3.84 5.09
C ASP A 12 11.27 5.30 5.57
N TRP A 13 12.46 5.81 5.89
CA TRP A 13 12.71 7.20 6.31
C TRP A 13 12.24 8.26 5.30
N SER A 14 12.16 7.92 4.01
CA SER A 14 11.69 8.87 3.01
C SER A 14 10.17 9.05 3.08
N THR A 15 9.45 7.98 3.45
CA THR A 15 8.01 8.04 3.71
C THR A 15 7.72 8.89 4.94
N ASP A 16 8.59 8.91 5.96
CA ASP A 16 8.40 9.77 7.14
C ASP A 16 8.31 11.25 6.78
N ARG A 17 9.06 11.70 5.77
CA ARG A 17 8.95 13.08 5.26
C ARG A 17 7.60 13.34 4.60
N VAL A 18 7.06 12.37 3.87
CA VAL A 18 5.74 12.46 3.24
C VAL A 18 4.66 12.52 4.32
N VAL A 19 4.72 11.63 5.31
CA VAL A 19 3.81 11.62 6.45
C VAL A 19 3.85 12.96 7.18
N LYS A 20 5.06 13.47 7.48
CA LYS A 20 5.22 14.77 8.13
C LYS A 20 4.59 15.90 7.31
N ALA A 21 4.85 15.96 6.01
CA ALA A 21 4.28 17.00 5.15
C ALA A 21 2.74 16.94 5.10
N LEU A 22 2.15 15.74 5.08
CA LEU A 22 0.71 15.53 5.13
C LEU A 22 0.12 15.98 6.48
N THR A 23 0.74 15.58 7.59
CA THR A 23 0.29 15.94 8.93
C THR A 23 0.46 17.44 9.22
N ASP A 24 1.57 18.07 8.81
CA ASP A 24 1.77 19.52 8.92
C ASP A 24 0.72 20.28 8.08
N GLY A 25 0.26 19.68 6.99
CA GLY A 25 -0.86 20.17 6.18
C GLY A 25 -2.24 19.91 6.78
N GLY A 26 -2.34 19.25 7.94
CA GLY A 26 -3.61 18.95 8.64
C GLY A 26 -4.36 17.72 8.12
N ALA A 27 -3.72 16.87 7.31
CA ALA A 27 -4.30 15.60 6.89
C ALA A 27 -4.15 14.54 7.99
N GLU A 28 -5.19 13.74 8.17
CA GLU A 28 -5.11 12.52 8.98
C GLU A 28 -4.40 11.44 8.17
N VAL A 29 -3.45 10.72 8.77
CA VAL A 29 -2.62 9.74 8.08
C VAL A 29 -2.76 8.38 8.76
N PHE A 30 -3.17 7.38 7.97
CA PHE A 30 -3.08 5.98 8.36
C PHE A 30 -1.91 5.34 7.63
N ARG A 31 -0.82 5.06 8.36
CA ARG A 31 0.35 4.35 7.81
C ARG A 31 0.26 2.86 8.14
N MET A 32 0.52 2.03 7.15
CA MET A 32 0.65 0.57 7.28
C MET A 32 1.79 0.02 6.43
N ASP A 33 2.29 -1.14 6.84
CA ASP A 33 3.15 -2.01 6.04
C ASP A 33 2.39 -3.31 5.73
N THR A 34 2.58 -3.90 4.54
CA THR A 34 1.95 -5.19 4.24
C THR A 34 2.51 -6.34 5.08
N ALA A 35 3.72 -6.20 5.64
CA ALA A 35 4.24 -7.15 6.62
C ALA A 35 3.46 -7.18 7.95
N GLU A 36 2.72 -6.13 8.28
CA GLU A 36 1.88 -6.09 9.49
C GLU A 36 0.64 -6.98 9.36
N PHE A 37 0.25 -7.37 8.15
CA PHE A 37 -0.91 -8.24 7.93
C PHE A 37 -0.49 -9.71 7.88
N PRO A 38 -1.19 -10.63 8.58
CA PRO A 38 -2.37 -10.42 9.45
C PRO A 38 -2.09 -10.19 10.95
N GLN A 39 -0.84 -10.16 11.41
CA GLN A 39 -0.51 -10.19 12.85
C GLN A 39 -0.93 -8.92 13.61
N GLU A 40 -0.69 -7.76 13.02
CA GLU A 40 -0.90 -6.43 13.63
C GLU A 40 -1.95 -5.60 12.87
N LEU A 41 -2.18 -5.92 11.60
CA LEU A 41 -3.14 -5.25 10.74
C LEU A 41 -4.33 -6.17 10.48
N THR A 42 -5.53 -5.71 10.82
CA THR A 42 -6.78 -6.35 10.46
C THR A 42 -7.43 -5.60 9.32
N LEU A 43 -7.94 -6.34 8.35
CA LEU A 43 -8.76 -5.84 7.26
C LEU A 43 -10.16 -6.45 7.39
N ALA A 44 -11.16 -5.59 7.53
CA ALA A 44 -12.55 -5.97 7.39
C ALA A 44 -13.09 -5.30 6.13
N GLY A 45 -13.54 -6.09 5.16
CA GLY A 45 -14.10 -5.57 3.92
C GLY A 45 -15.37 -6.33 3.56
N ARG A 46 -16.44 -5.60 3.22
CA ARG A 46 -17.63 -6.14 2.56
C ARG A 46 -17.83 -5.38 1.27
N VAL A 47 -18.01 -6.12 0.18
CA VAL A 47 -18.42 -5.55 -1.10
C VAL A 47 -19.94 -5.55 -1.18
N ASP A 48 -20.52 -4.38 -1.42
CA ASP A 48 -21.93 -4.22 -1.74
C ASP A 48 -22.07 -3.78 -3.20
N ALA A 49 -23.01 -4.39 -3.93
CA ALA A 49 -23.19 -4.13 -5.36
C ALA A 49 -23.61 -2.68 -5.68
N ARG A 50 -24.15 -1.93 -4.71
CA ARG A 50 -24.60 -0.54 -4.87
C ARG A 50 -23.64 0.47 -4.26
N ARG A 51 -22.99 0.12 -3.14
CA ARG A 51 -22.11 1.03 -2.37
C ARG A 51 -20.62 0.80 -2.58
N GLY A 52 -20.22 -0.25 -3.29
CA GLY A 52 -18.83 -0.61 -3.47
C GLY A 52 -18.24 -1.27 -2.20
N TRP A 53 -16.94 -1.12 -2.00
CA TRP A 53 -16.26 -1.64 -0.82
C TRP A 53 -16.61 -0.82 0.42
N SER A 54 -16.94 -1.50 1.50
CA SER A 54 -17.18 -0.95 2.83
C SER A 54 -16.36 -1.70 3.87
N GLY A 55 -16.00 -1.04 4.97
CA GLY A 55 -15.22 -1.64 6.04
C GLY A 55 -13.97 -0.82 6.35
N GLY A 56 -13.00 -1.41 7.04
CA GLY A 56 -11.89 -0.64 7.59
C GLY A 56 -10.61 -1.41 7.75
N LEU A 57 -9.53 -0.65 7.88
CA LEU A 57 -8.24 -1.11 8.33
C LEU A 57 -8.10 -0.76 9.81
N ALA A 58 -7.58 -1.70 10.59
CA ALA A 58 -7.37 -1.52 12.01
C ALA A 58 -6.00 -2.06 12.43
N THR A 59 -5.30 -1.29 13.22
CA THR A 59 -4.14 -1.69 14.02
C THR A 59 -4.50 -1.49 15.50
N PRO A 60 -3.69 -1.96 16.46
CA PRO A 60 -3.94 -1.70 17.88
C PRO A 60 -4.04 -0.21 18.26
N LEU A 61 -3.50 0.68 17.43
CA LEU A 61 -3.40 2.12 17.73
C LEU A 61 -4.28 3.01 16.84
N ARG A 62 -4.73 2.52 15.69
CA ARG A 62 -5.40 3.33 14.66
C ARG A 62 -6.42 2.51 13.91
N THR A 63 -7.50 3.17 13.51
CA THR A 63 -8.53 2.60 12.63
C THR A 63 -8.88 3.61 11.55
N VAL A 64 -9.16 3.15 10.33
CA VAL A 64 -9.65 3.99 9.24
C VAL A 64 -10.75 3.26 8.49
N ASP A 65 -11.85 3.95 8.20
CA ASP A 65 -12.87 3.45 7.28
C ASP A 65 -12.35 3.63 5.85
N LEU A 66 -12.40 2.55 5.07
CA LEU A 66 -11.97 2.55 3.68
C LEU A 66 -12.79 3.51 2.82
N ALA A 67 -14.05 3.77 3.18
CA ALA A 67 -14.92 4.72 2.49
C ALA A 67 -14.50 6.20 2.71
N ASP A 68 -13.78 6.48 3.79
CA ASP A 68 -13.32 7.84 4.12
C ASP A 68 -11.95 8.16 3.51
N VAL A 69 -11.23 7.15 3.00
CA VAL A 69 -9.90 7.35 2.41
C VAL A 69 -9.98 8.16 1.13
N SER A 70 -9.38 9.35 1.14
CA SER A 70 -9.37 10.24 -0.04
C SER A 70 -8.18 10.03 -0.97
N ALA A 71 -7.07 9.51 -0.44
CA ALA A 71 -5.88 9.25 -1.22
C ALA A 71 -5.05 8.10 -0.65
N VAL A 72 -4.33 7.41 -1.54
CA VAL A 72 -3.38 6.34 -1.21
C VAL A 72 -2.00 6.70 -1.74
N TYR A 73 -1.01 6.74 -0.86
CA TYR A 73 0.41 6.79 -1.22
C TYR A 73 1.01 5.40 -1.10
N TYR A 74 1.50 4.85 -2.21
CA TYR A 74 2.08 3.51 -2.25
C TYR A 74 3.57 3.57 -2.55
N ARG A 75 4.40 3.02 -1.66
CA ARG A 75 5.86 3.00 -1.81
C ARG A 75 6.44 1.68 -1.29
N THR A 76 6.53 0.71 -2.19
CA THR A 76 7.19 -0.60 -2.03
C THR A 76 7.20 -1.10 -0.58
N PRO A 77 6.06 -1.57 -0.05
CA PRO A 77 5.99 -2.12 1.30
C PRO A 77 6.74 -3.45 1.40
N THR A 78 7.01 -3.88 2.64
CA THR A 78 7.67 -5.15 2.93
C THR A 78 6.74 -6.31 2.55
N PRO A 79 7.25 -7.41 1.97
CA PRO A 79 6.43 -8.60 1.74
C PRO A 79 5.73 -9.07 3.01
N PHE A 80 4.55 -9.69 2.87
CA PHE A 80 3.79 -10.25 3.99
C PHE A 80 4.68 -11.13 4.88
N ASP A 81 4.81 -10.76 6.15
CA ASP A 81 5.49 -11.57 7.15
C ASP A 81 4.50 -12.62 7.65
N LEU A 82 4.79 -13.90 7.42
CA LEU A 82 3.91 -15.01 7.78
C LEU A 82 4.63 -15.91 8.79
N PRO A 83 3.91 -16.53 9.74
CA PRO A 83 4.52 -17.32 10.81
C PRO A 83 5.56 -18.32 10.30
N ALA A 84 6.75 -18.33 10.89
CA ALA A 84 7.86 -19.26 10.55
C ALA A 84 7.43 -20.74 10.62
N THR A 85 6.41 -21.04 11.43
CA THR A 85 5.86 -22.38 11.67
C THR A 85 5.08 -22.97 10.50
N MET A 86 4.70 -22.17 9.49
CA MET A 86 3.99 -22.67 8.30
C MET A 86 4.94 -23.37 7.34
N SER A 87 4.50 -24.48 6.76
CA SER A 87 5.24 -25.17 5.71
C SER A 87 5.41 -24.28 4.46
N GLY A 88 6.42 -24.56 3.63
CA GLY A 88 6.69 -23.79 2.41
C GLY A 88 5.46 -23.61 1.48
N PRO A 89 4.68 -24.66 1.18
CA PRO A 89 3.44 -24.56 0.41
C PRO A 89 2.36 -23.70 1.09
N GLU A 90 2.13 -23.89 2.40
CA GLU A 90 1.13 -23.12 3.15
C GLU A 90 1.49 -21.63 3.21
N ARG A 91 2.77 -21.31 3.40
CA ARG A 91 3.26 -19.92 3.37
C ARG A 91 2.99 -19.26 2.02
N ARG A 92 3.27 -19.95 0.91
CA ARG A 92 3.00 -19.42 -0.44
C ARG A 92 1.50 -19.20 -0.67
N PHE A 93 0.68 -20.16 -0.24
CA PHE A 93 -0.77 -20.04 -0.35
C PHE A 93 -1.31 -18.88 0.48
N ALA A 94 -0.89 -18.76 1.74
CA ALA A 94 -1.28 -17.67 2.63
C ALA A 94 -0.82 -16.31 2.11
N ALA A 95 0.39 -16.20 1.57
CA ALA A 95 0.88 -14.97 0.95
C ALA A 95 0.05 -14.57 -0.29
N ALA A 96 -0.33 -15.55 -1.11
CA ALA A 96 -1.20 -15.31 -2.26
C ALA A 96 -2.60 -14.85 -1.83
N GLN A 97 -3.18 -15.46 -0.79
CA GLN A 97 -4.47 -15.06 -0.22
C GLN A 97 -4.39 -13.66 0.41
N ALA A 98 -3.34 -13.34 1.16
CA ALA A 98 -3.13 -12.03 1.74
C ALA A 98 -2.98 -10.95 0.66
N ARG A 99 -2.21 -11.24 -0.40
CA ARG A 99 -2.06 -10.34 -1.55
C ARG A 99 -3.38 -10.14 -2.29
N ALA A 100 -4.15 -11.20 -2.52
CA ALA A 100 -5.43 -11.12 -3.20
C ALA A 100 -6.47 -10.36 -2.37
N GLY A 101 -6.56 -10.64 -1.07
CA GLY A 101 -7.50 -9.99 -0.15
C GLY A 101 -7.15 -8.52 0.08
N LEU A 102 -5.99 -8.25 0.70
CA LEU A 102 -5.56 -6.90 1.04
C LEU A 102 -5.29 -6.07 -0.22
N GLY A 103 -4.52 -6.62 -1.17
CA GLY A 103 -4.19 -5.92 -2.40
C GLY A 103 -5.41 -5.68 -3.29
N GLY A 104 -6.34 -6.64 -3.36
CA GLY A 104 -7.57 -6.50 -4.13
C GLY A 104 -8.51 -5.44 -3.57
N ILE A 105 -8.71 -5.42 -2.24
CA ILE A 105 -9.56 -4.42 -1.58
C ILE A 105 -8.96 -3.02 -1.71
N ILE A 106 -7.68 -2.85 -1.37
CA ILE A 106 -7.03 -1.54 -1.45
C ILE A 106 -7.03 -1.03 -2.89
N SER A 107 -6.68 -1.87 -3.88
CA SER A 107 -6.66 -1.46 -5.30
C SER A 107 -8.04 -1.09 -5.87
N ALA A 108 -9.12 -1.50 -5.21
CA ALA A 108 -10.49 -1.21 -5.61
C ALA A 108 -11.07 0.06 -4.96
N LEU A 109 -10.29 0.76 -4.12
CA LEU A 109 -10.69 2.04 -3.54
C LEU A 109 -10.77 3.12 -4.62
N ASP A 110 -11.92 3.78 -4.71
CA ASP A 110 -12.15 4.91 -5.62
C ASP A 110 -11.61 6.21 -4.99
N CYS A 111 -10.29 6.35 -5.01
CA CYS A 111 -9.58 7.46 -4.38
C CYS A 111 -8.37 7.90 -5.21
N ARG A 112 -7.71 9.00 -4.82
CA ARG A 112 -6.51 9.47 -5.52
C ARG A 112 -5.31 8.59 -5.21
N TRP A 113 -4.70 8.00 -6.23
CA TRP A 113 -3.47 7.24 -6.08
C TRP A 113 -2.22 8.06 -6.39
N VAL A 114 -1.26 8.00 -5.48
CA VAL A 114 0.12 8.41 -5.72
C VAL A 114 0.96 7.14 -5.77
N ASN A 115 1.52 6.85 -6.95
CA ASN A 115 2.27 5.63 -7.27
C ASN A 115 1.45 4.33 -7.22
N HIS A 116 0.33 4.28 -7.94
CA HIS A 116 -0.53 3.08 -8.01
C HIS A 116 0.30 1.79 -8.25
N PRO A 117 0.06 0.68 -7.52
CA PRO A 117 0.86 -0.55 -7.61
C PRO A 117 1.04 -1.06 -9.05
N ALA A 118 -0.03 -1.07 -9.84
CA ALA A 118 0.02 -1.46 -11.25
C ALA A 118 0.94 -0.57 -12.11
N ALA A 119 1.08 0.73 -11.79
CA ALA A 119 2.00 1.63 -12.47
C ALA A 119 3.45 1.39 -12.02
N MET A 120 3.67 1.08 -10.74
CA MET A 120 4.98 0.70 -10.20
C MET A 120 5.47 -0.62 -10.82
N SER A 121 4.63 -1.64 -10.92
CA SER A 121 5.00 -2.91 -11.59
C SER A 121 5.31 -2.74 -13.08
N ARG A 122 4.65 -1.79 -13.76
CA ARG A 122 4.99 -1.42 -15.16
C ARG A 122 6.33 -0.67 -15.24
N ALA A 123 6.68 0.11 -14.22
CA ALA A 123 7.96 0.82 -14.15
C ALA A 123 9.12 -0.13 -13.84
N GLU A 124 8.91 -1.13 -12.97
CA GLU A 124 9.90 -2.19 -12.65
C GLU A 124 10.25 -3.07 -13.86
N TYR A 125 9.30 -3.26 -14.79
CA TYR A 125 9.53 -3.99 -16.04
C TYR A 125 10.16 -3.15 -17.17
N LYS A 126 10.44 -1.87 -16.94
CA LYS A 126 11.20 -1.06 -17.91
C LYS A 126 12.68 -1.38 -17.71
N PRO A 127 13.39 -1.97 -18.70
CA PRO A 127 14.84 -2.06 -18.62
C PRO A 127 15.36 -0.62 -18.61
N SER A 128 15.79 -0.18 -17.44
CA SER A 128 16.44 1.11 -17.25
C SER A 128 17.83 1.00 -17.88
N GLY A 129 17.96 1.50 -19.10
CA GLY A 129 19.22 1.65 -19.79
C GLY A 129 19.20 2.89 -20.64
N ILE A 130 19.38 4.05 -20.00
CA ILE A 130 20.10 5.22 -20.55
C ILE A 130 20.52 5.09 -22.03
N SER A 131 19.81 5.76 -22.95
CA SER A 131 20.46 6.16 -24.20
C SER A 131 21.40 7.31 -23.86
N PRO A 132 22.72 7.20 -24.06
CA PRO A 132 23.62 8.33 -23.91
C PRO A 132 23.22 9.39 -24.95
N THR A 133 22.83 10.57 -24.48
CA THR A 133 22.83 11.79 -25.29
C THR A 133 24.26 11.97 -25.80
N ARG A 134 24.47 11.72 -27.09
CA ARG A 134 25.75 11.92 -27.76
C ARG A 134 26.06 13.43 -27.73
N PRO A 135 27.19 13.90 -27.17
CA PRO A 135 27.55 15.30 -27.31
C PRO A 135 27.87 15.56 -28.79
N GLY A 136 27.27 16.61 -29.34
CA GLY A 136 27.63 17.14 -30.65
C GLY A 136 29.10 17.55 -30.64
N GLY A 137 29.87 16.95 -31.55
CA GLY A 137 31.18 17.43 -31.95
C GLY A 137 31.04 18.12 -33.30
N THR A 138 31.58 19.34 -33.34
CA THR A 138 31.83 20.28 -34.45
C THR A 138 32.13 19.66 -35.81
#